data_AF-A0A1H5S2U6-F1
#
_entry.id   AF-A0A1H5S2U6-F1
#
_cell.length_a   1.000
_cell.length_b   1.000
_cell.length_c   1.000
_cell.angle_alpha   90.00
_cell.angle_beta   90.00
_cell.angle_gamma   90.00
#
_symmetry.space_group_name_H-M   'P 1'
#
loop_
_entity.id
_entity.type
_entity.pdbx_description
1 polymer ?
#
loop_
_entity_poly.entity_id
_entity_poly.type
_entity_poly.pdbx_seq_one_letter_code
_entity_poly.pdbx_strand_id
1 'polypeptide(L)'
;MISITEIVLIVAGFAAIILGYLLPASKELDEEDKLLMEREIRELVRREVEDQKETIETMVDDTVDLSLDRTERAMERISNEKLSAIGEYSDTVINDIHKNHDEVMFMYDMLNDKHKNLTSVVSEVAKKTDEAKQAVLDAEATARDAAQKAESLKSIQDAAVPEKNVRAILLDEDKDTLSGIQIPYKEKIVVPAKEPQIQEDAPIESGYVDERNIKELKELDEIPAQVISRTQASGLHVIGNTGNEPAAPKEIVSAKVVSISEAKPVNPDRNMKEITAVDPVSQNKQIIEMHKAGKSNMVIARELGLGIGEVKLVIDLSNKHRKVK
;
A
#
# COMPACT_ATOMS: atom_id res chain seq x y z
N MET A 1 95.47 -47.21 -59.80
CA MET A 1 95.50 -48.40 -58.93
C MET A 1 94.55 -48.11 -57.79
N ILE A 2 93.47 -48.88 -57.66
CA ILE A 2 92.50 -48.70 -56.57
C ILE A 2 93.22 -49.06 -55.26
N SER A 3 93.08 -48.20 -54.26
CA SER A 3 93.71 -48.40 -52.95
C SER A 3 93.06 -49.58 -52.23
N ILE A 4 93.84 -50.36 -51.47
CA ILE A 4 93.32 -51.45 -50.62
C ILE A 4 92.24 -50.92 -49.64
N THR A 5 92.35 -49.67 -49.20
CA THR A 5 91.35 -49.04 -48.33
C THR A 5 90.01 -48.79 -49.02
N GLU A 6 89.99 -48.51 -50.32
CA GLU A 6 88.76 -48.31 -51.10
C GLU A 6 88.00 -49.64 -51.27
N ILE A 7 88.72 -50.74 -51.50
CA ILE A 7 88.12 -52.08 -51.63
C ILE A 7 87.49 -52.51 -50.29
N VAL A 8 88.16 -52.25 -49.16
CA VAL A 8 87.63 -52.55 -47.82
C VAL A 8 86.36 -51.76 -47.53
N LEU A 9 86.31 -50.47 -47.91
CA LEU A 9 85.12 -49.64 -47.75
C LEU A 9 83.94 -50.11 -48.61
N ILE A 10 84.19 -50.56 -49.84
CA ILE A 10 83.15 -51.10 -50.72
C ILE A 10 82.54 -52.38 -50.13
N VAL A 11 83.38 -53.29 -49.62
CA VAL A 11 82.90 -54.54 -49.00
C VAL A 11 82.16 -54.27 -47.69
N ALA A 12 82.64 -53.34 -46.86
CA ALA A 12 81.96 -52.92 -45.65
C ALA A 12 80.60 -52.27 -45.95
N GLY A 13 80.52 -51.44 -47.00
CA GLY A 13 79.27 -50.87 -47.47
C GLY A 13 78.28 -51.93 -47.95
N PHE A 14 78.75 -52.93 -48.69
CA PHE A 14 77.90 -54.03 -49.15
C PHE A 14 77.40 -54.89 -47.97
N ALA A 15 78.25 -55.15 -46.98
CA ALA A 15 77.87 -55.84 -45.75
C ALA A 15 76.81 -55.05 -44.97
N ALA A 16 76.94 -53.73 -44.86
CA ALA A 16 75.94 -52.88 -44.18
C ALA A 16 74.57 -52.89 -44.89
N ILE A 17 74.54 -52.96 -46.22
CA ILE A 17 73.29 -53.08 -47.00
C ILE A 17 72.61 -54.43 -46.75
N ILE A 18 73.39 -55.53 -46.74
CA ILE A 18 72.85 -56.88 -46.47
C ILE A 18 72.35 -56.97 -45.02
N LEU A 19 73.08 -56.41 -44.05
CA LEU A 19 72.64 -56.33 -42.66
C LEU A 19 71.39 -55.47 -42.49
N GLY A 20 71.27 -54.39 -43.26
CA GLY A 20 70.07 -53.57 -43.33
C GLY A 20 68.86 -54.33 -43.89
N TYR A 21 69.07 -55.26 -44.83
CA TYR A 21 68.02 -56.13 -45.35
C TYR A 21 67.67 -57.29 -44.40
N LEU A 22 68.62 -57.73 -43.58
CA LEU A 22 68.39 -58.76 -42.56
C LEU A 22 67.74 -58.21 -41.28
N LEU A 23 67.73 -56.90 -41.09
CA LEU A 23 66.89 -56.26 -40.09
C LEU A 23 65.44 -56.28 -40.61
N PRO A 24 64.56 -57.14 -40.07
CA PRO A 24 63.17 -57.16 -40.49
C PRO A 24 62.57 -55.81 -40.13
N ALA A 25 62.29 -55.02 -41.17
CA ALA A 25 61.53 -53.79 -41.05
C ALA A 25 60.19 -54.13 -40.39
N SER A 26 59.99 -53.60 -39.19
CA SER A 26 58.81 -53.78 -38.32
C SER A 26 58.36 -55.24 -38.17
N LYS A 27 58.63 -55.83 -37.01
CA LYS A 27 57.68 -56.82 -36.49
C LYS A 27 56.35 -56.09 -36.40
N GLU A 28 55.46 -56.32 -37.37
CA GLU A 28 54.04 -56.09 -37.17
C GLU A 28 53.72 -56.82 -35.88
N LEU A 29 53.40 -56.06 -34.83
CA LEU A 29 52.90 -56.64 -33.59
C LEU A 29 51.79 -57.60 -33.99
N ASP A 30 51.88 -58.84 -33.49
CA ASP A 30 50.90 -59.85 -33.83
C ASP A 30 49.49 -59.31 -33.51
N GLU A 31 48.47 -59.77 -34.23
CA GLU A 31 47.09 -59.33 -33.94
C GLU A 31 46.73 -59.58 -32.46
N GLU A 32 47.33 -60.61 -31.86
CA GLU A 32 47.26 -60.90 -30.43
C GLU A 32 47.92 -59.81 -29.55
N ASP A 33 49.11 -59.33 -29.92
CA ASP A 33 49.83 -58.27 -29.19
C ASP A 33 49.11 -56.92 -29.25
N LYS A 34 48.49 -56.60 -30.40
CA LYS A 34 47.66 -55.39 -30.54
C LYS A 34 46.42 -55.45 -29.66
N LEU A 35 45.77 -56.61 -29.57
CA LEU A 35 44.59 -56.80 -28.72
C LEU A 35 44.94 -56.74 -27.23
N LEU A 36 46.10 -57.25 -26.83
CA LEU A 36 46.59 -57.12 -25.46
C LEU A 36 46.89 -55.66 -25.10
N MET A 37 47.56 -54.93 -25.99
CA MET A 37 47.84 -53.51 -25.83
C MET A 37 46.54 -52.68 -25.77
N GLU A 38 45.55 -52.96 -26.62
CA GLU A 38 44.26 -52.26 -26.58
C GLU A 38 43.51 -52.52 -25.26
N ARG A 39 43.57 -53.75 -24.73
CA ARG A 39 42.96 -54.09 -23.43
C ARG A 39 43.66 -53.37 -22.28
N GLU A 40 44.99 -53.35 -22.27
CA GLU A 40 45.78 -52.67 -21.24
C GLU A 40 45.53 -51.15 -21.27
N ILE A 41 45.51 -50.54 -22.46
CA ILE A 41 45.17 -49.12 -22.62
C ILE A 41 43.75 -48.84 -22.13
N ARG A 42 42.79 -49.70 -22.46
CA ARG A 42 41.39 -49.55 -22.00
C ARG A 42 41.27 -49.68 -20.49
N GLU A 43 42.04 -50.56 -19.87
CA GLU A 43 42.08 -50.73 -18.41
C GLU A 43 42.71 -49.52 -17.72
N LEU A 44 43.84 -49.01 -18.25
CA LEU A 44 44.48 -47.79 -17.77
C LEU A 44 43.55 -46.57 -17.88
N VAL A 45 42.90 -46.39 -19.02
CA VAL A 45 41.92 -45.32 -19.25
C VAL A 45 40.74 -45.45 -18.28
N ARG A 46 40.24 -46.67 -18.06
CA ARG A 46 39.13 -46.90 -17.14
C ARG A 46 39.50 -46.54 -15.70
N ARG A 47 40.72 -46.87 -15.27
CA ARG A 47 41.21 -46.52 -13.92
C ARG A 47 41.36 -45.01 -13.75
N GLU A 48 41.97 -44.35 -14.73
CA GLU A 48 42.12 -42.88 -14.72
C GLU A 48 40.77 -42.16 -14.72
N VAL A 49 39.78 -42.66 -15.47
CA VAL A 49 38.42 -42.10 -15.48
C VAL A 49 37.73 -42.30 -14.12
N GLU A 50 37.94 -43.42 -13.43
CA GLU A 50 37.37 -43.63 -12.10
C GLU A 50 38.03 -42.70 -11.05
N ASP A 51 39.36 -42.55 -11.08
CA ASP A 51 40.09 -41.63 -10.19
C ASP A 51 39.66 -40.15 -10.44
N GLN A 52 39.46 -39.77 -11.71
CA GLN A 52 38.95 -38.44 -12.06
C GLN A 52 37.49 -38.24 -11.66
N LYS A 53 36.66 -39.29 -11.74
CA LYS A 53 35.26 -39.23 -11.34
C LYS A 53 35.13 -38.90 -9.85
N GLU A 54 35.93 -39.52 -8.98
CA GLU A 54 35.95 -39.20 -7.54
C GLU A 54 36.34 -37.74 -7.28
N THR A 55 37.34 -37.24 -8.02
CA THR A 55 37.78 -35.84 -7.93
C THR A 55 36.69 -34.87 -8.41
N ILE A 56 36.01 -35.20 -9.51
CA ILE A 56 34.89 -34.41 -10.04
C ILE A 56 33.72 -34.42 -9.06
N GLU A 57 33.37 -35.57 -8.50
CA GLU A 57 32.29 -35.71 -7.52
C GLU A 57 32.56 -34.83 -6.28
N THR A 58 33.77 -34.88 -5.74
CA THR A 58 34.18 -34.01 -4.61
C THR A 58 34.11 -32.53 -4.97
N MET A 59 34.62 -32.13 -6.14
CA MET A 59 34.59 -30.73 -6.57
C MET A 59 33.17 -30.22 -6.81
N VAL A 60 32.29 -31.09 -7.34
CA VAL A 60 30.87 -30.78 -7.54
C VAL A 60 30.19 -30.59 -6.19
N ASP A 61 30.40 -31.49 -5.23
CA ASP A 61 29.85 -31.36 -3.88
C ASP A 61 30.32 -30.07 -3.19
N ASP A 62 31.62 -29.75 -3.24
CA ASP A 62 32.18 -28.51 -2.70
C ASP A 62 31.55 -27.25 -3.35
N THR A 63 31.30 -27.31 -4.66
CA THR A 63 30.68 -26.21 -5.39
C THR A 63 29.20 -26.06 -5.02
N VAL A 64 28.50 -27.17 -4.86
CA VAL A 64 27.10 -27.20 -4.41
C VAL A 64 27.02 -26.60 -3.01
N ASP A 65 27.85 -27.05 -2.07
CA ASP A 65 27.87 -26.54 -0.69
C ASP A 65 28.20 -25.05 -0.63
N LEU A 66 29.21 -24.59 -1.38
CA LEU A 66 29.53 -23.17 -1.47
C LEU A 66 28.36 -22.35 -2.04
N SER A 67 27.67 -22.89 -3.05
CA SER A 67 26.51 -22.22 -3.66
C SER A 67 25.33 -22.17 -2.70
N LEU A 68 25.14 -23.21 -1.89
CA LEU A 68 24.11 -23.27 -0.84
C LEU A 68 24.41 -22.27 0.27
N ASP A 69 25.63 -22.22 0.81
CA ASP A 69 26.01 -21.24 1.84
C ASP A 69 25.89 -19.80 1.33
N ARG A 70 26.31 -19.53 0.09
CA ARG A 70 26.13 -18.21 -0.52
C ARG A 70 24.66 -17.84 -0.70
N THR A 71 23.83 -18.80 -1.10
CA THR A 71 22.39 -18.61 -1.27
C THR A 71 21.71 -18.41 0.07
N GLU A 72 22.05 -19.21 1.08
CA GLU A 72 21.54 -19.10 2.45
C GLU A 72 21.85 -17.73 3.03
N ARG A 73 23.11 -17.28 2.99
CA ARG A 73 23.49 -15.93 3.46
C ARG A 73 22.80 -14.81 2.69
N ALA A 74 22.64 -14.96 1.37
CA ALA A 74 21.92 -13.97 0.57
C ALA A 74 20.43 -13.95 0.93
N MET A 75 19.83 -15.11 1.13
CA MET A 75 18.45 -15.26 1.55
C MET A 75 18.22 -14.73 2.96
N GLU A 76 19.12 -14.96 3.91
CA GLU A 76 19.03 -14.37 5.26
C GLU A 76 19.02 -12.84 5.20
N ARG A 77 19.91 -12.23 4.41
CA ARG A 77 19.97 -10.78 4.24
C ARG A 77 18.67 -10.24 3.64
N ILE A 78 18.23 -10.84 2.53
CA ILE A 78 17.00 -10.44 1.85
C ILE A 78 15.80 -10.65 2.78
N SER A 79 15.74 -11.78 3.48
CA SER A 79 14.68 -12.09 4.44
C SER A 79 14.62 -11.06 5.55
N ASN A 80 15.76 -10.68 6.13
CA ASN A 80 15.82 -9.65 7.17
C ASN A 80 15.35 -8.28 6.64
N GLU A 81 15.78 -7.90 5.43
CA GLU A 81 15.33 -6.66 4.79
C GLU A 81 13.82 -6.69 4.52
N LYS A 82 13.29 -7.79 3.98
CA LYS A 82 11.85 -7.94 3.73
C LYS A 82 11.04 -7.99 5.01
N LEU A 83 11.54 -8.61 6.08
CA LEU A 83 10.88 -8.65 7.37
C LEU A 83 10.84 -7.26 8.01
N SER A 84 11.91 -6.47 7.87
CA SER A 84 11.93 -5.05 8.25
C SER A 84 10.91 -4.24 7.46
N ALA A 85 10.90 -4.36 6.13
CA ALA A 85 9.97 -3.62 5.26
C ALA A 85 8.51 -4.01 5.50
N ILE A 86 8.24 -5.29 5.75
CA ILE A 86 6.91 -5.77 6.15
C ILE A 86 6.53 -5.18 7.51
N GLY A 87 7.47 -5.10 8.46
CA GLY A 87 7.26 -4.44 9.74
C GLY A 87 6.83 -2.98 9.57
N GLU A 88 7.62 -2.18 8.86
CA GLU A 88 7.33 -0.76 8.60
C GLU A 88 5.99 -0.56 7.87
N TYR A 89 5.71 -1.39 6.86
CA TYR A 89 4.43 -1.36 6.16
C TYR A 89 3.26 -1.75 7.08
N SER A 90 3.44 -2.80 7.89
CA SER A 90 2.44 -3.25 8.85
C SER A 90 2.14 -2.16 9.87
N ASP A 91 3.15 -1.50 10.43
CA ASP A 91 2.97 -0.41 11.37
C ASP A 91 2.20 0.76 10.75
N THR A 92 2.50 1.09 9.49
CA THR A 92 1.76 2.11 8.74
C THR A 92 0.29 1.71 8.56
N VAL A 93 0.02 0.50 8.09
CA VAL A 93 -1.35 -0.01 7.87
C VAL A 93 -2.12 -0.08 9.18
N ILE A 94 -1.50 -0.56 10.26
CA ILE A 94 -2.13 -0.63 11.58
C ILE A 94 -2.47 0.78 12.09
N ASN A 95 -1.57 1.75 11.93
CA ASN A 95 -1.85 3.14 12.28
C ASN A 95 -3.00 3.73 11.46
N ASP A 96 -3.04 3.45 10.15
CA ASP A 96 -4.15 3.89 9.29
C ASP A 96 -5.47 3.22 9.68
N ILE A 97 -5.44 1.94 10.08
CA ILE A 97 -6.62 1.23 10.60
C ILE A 97 -7.10 1.87 11.91
N HIS A 98 -6.18 2.21 12.83
CA HIS A 98 -6.52 2.90 14.07
C HIS A 98 -7.17 4.26 13.78
N LYS A 99 -6.56 5.06 12.92
CA LYS A 99 -7.10 6.37 12.52
C LYS A 99 -8.48 6.25 11.89
N ASN A 100 -8.68 5.28 10.99
CA ASN A 100 -9.97 5.07 10.36
C ASN A 100 -11.02 4.57 11.37
N HIS A 101 -10.64 3.69 12.29
CA HIS A 101 -11.52 3.25 13.37
C HIS A 101 -11.97 4.43 14.25
N ASP A 102 -11.03 5.32 14.60
CA ASP A 102 -11.31 6.53 15.38
C ASP A 102 -12.22 7.49 14.62
N GLU A 103 -11.99 7.67 13.32
CA GLU A 103 -12.86 8.50 12.46
C GLU A 103 -14.28 7.92 12.37
N VAL A 104 -14.42 6.59 12.24
CA VAL A 104 -15.71 5.91 12.22
C VAL A 104 -16.43 6.05 13.56
N MET A 105 -15.73 5.89 14.69
CA MET A 105 -16.31 6.11 16.01
C MET A 105 -16.74 7.56 16.20
N PHE A 106 -15.91 8.51 15.77
CA PHE A 106 -16.25 9.92 15.79
C PHE A 106 -17.49 10.23 14.93
N MET A 107 -17.60 9.65 13.74
CA MET A 107 -18.80 9.77 12.91
C MET A 107 -20.03 9.17 13.58
N TYR A 108 -19.88 8.03 14.28
CA TYR A 108 -20.95 7.41 15.05
C TYR A 108 -21.44 8.30 16.19
N ASP A 109 -20.50 8.88 16.95
CA ASP A 109 -20.80 9.81 18.04
C ASP A 109 -21.45 11.09 17.52
N MET A 110 -20.92 11.67 16.44
CA MET A 110 -21.51 12.85 15.81
C MET A 110 -22.90 12.56 15.26
N LEU A 111 -23.14 11.39 14.67
CA LEU A 111 -24.45 11.00 14.15
C LEU A 111 -25.44 10.82 15.30
N ASN A 112 -25.01 10.19 16.40
CA ASN A 112 -25.83 10.04 17.60
C ASN A 112 -26.15 11.40 18.23
N ASP A 113 -25.18 12.31 18.32
CA ASP A 113 -25.40 13.65 18.85
C ASP A 113 -26.28 14.51 17.92
N LYS A 114 -26.13 14.40 16.59
CA LYS A 114 -27.06 15.01 15.64
C LYS A 114 -28.46 14.45 15.79
N HIS A 115 -28.61 13.15 16.03
CA HIS A 115 -29.91 12.54 16.29
C HIS A 115 -30.55 13.09 17.57
N LYS A 116 -29.79 13.17 18.68
CA LYS A 116 -30.27 13.80 19.93
C LYS A 116 -30.66 15.26 19.72
N ASN A 117 -29.82 16.03 19.05
CA ASN A 117 -30.06 17.45 18.77
C ASN A 117 -31.30 17.65 17.89
N LEU A 118 -31.45 16.88 16.82
CA LEU A 118 -32.66 16.91 15.97
C LEU A 118 -33.90 16.52 16.77
N THR A 119 -33.83 15.49 17.60
CA THR A 119 -34.96 15.07 18.45
C THR A 119 -35.34 16.18 19.43
N SER A 120 -34.36 16.85 20.05
CA SER A 120 -34.59 17.98 20.95
C SER A 120 -35.25 19.15 20.22
N VAL A 121 -34.69 19.57 19.06
CA VAL A 121 -35.25 20.66 18.26
C VAL A 121 -36.67 20.34 17.79
N VAL A 122 -36.92 19.12 17.33
CA VAL A 122 -38.27 18.66 16.95
C VAL A 122 -39.21 18.72 18.16
N SER A 123 -38.76 18.32 19.35
CA SER A 123 -39.57 18.40 20.57
C SER A 123 -39.89 19.84 21.00
N GLU A 124 -38.96 20.78 20.83
CA GLU A 124 -39.16 22.20 21.12
C GLU A 124 -40.11 22.86 20.11
N VAL A 125 -39.96 22.53 18.82
CA VAL A 125 -40.86 23.01 17.77
C VAL A 125 -42.27 22.46 17.99
N ALA A 126 -42.41 21.19 18.35
CA ALA A 126 -43.71 20.61 18.70
C ALA A 126 -44.36 21.35 19.86
N LYS A 127 -43.63 21.56 20.97
CA LYS A 127 -44.13 22.33 22.13
C LYS A 127 -44.55 23.75 21.77
N LYS A 128 -43.71 24.51 21.04
CA LYS A 128 -44.05 25.88 20.61
C LYS A 128 -45.23 25.91 19.66
N THR A 129 -45.38 24.91 18.80
CA THR A 129 -46.53 24.82 17.88
C THR A 129 -47.81 24.53 18.66
N ASP A 130 -47.75 23.66 19.67
CA ASP A 130 -48.90 23.36 20.53
C ASP A 130 -49.27 24.56 21.43
N GLU A 131 -48.28 25.24 22.00
CA GLU A 131 -48.47 26.51 22.73
C GLU A 131 -49.07 27.59 21.82
N ALA A 132 -48.59 27.73 20.59
CA ALA A 132 -49.13 28.69 19.62
C ALA A 132 -50.57 28.35 19.22
N LYS A 133 -50.88 27.07 19.00
CA LYS A 133 -52.27 26.62 18.75
C LYS A 133 -53.15 26.96 19.93
N GLN A 134 -52.68 26.71 21.15
CA GLN A 134 -53.45 26.99 22.36
C GLN A 134 -53.66 28.49 22.57
N ALA A 135 -52.63 29.31 22.37
CA ALA A 135 -52.77 30.77 22.42
C ALA A 135 -53.73 31.32 21.35
N VAL A 136 -53.75 30.74 20.15
CA VAL A 136 -54.73 31.10 19.11
C VAL A 136 -56.15 30.72 19.53
N LEU A 137 -56.35 29.53 20.09
CA LEU A 137 -57.66 29.09 20.59
C LEU A 137 -58.15 29.99 21.74
N ASP A 138 -57.26 30.34 22.68
CA ASP A 138 -57.58 31.21 23.81
C ASP A 138 -57.88 32.65 23.35
N ALA A 139 -57.15 33.15 22.35
CA ALA A 139 -57.42 34.46 21.74
C ALA A 139 -58.75 34.47 20.98
N GLU A 140 -59.07 33.39 20.25
CA GLU A 140 -60.36 33.25 19.55
C GLU A 140 -61.53 33.21 20.55
N ALA A 141 -61.40 32.46 21.65
CA ALA A 141 -62.39 32.42 22.73
C ALA A 141 -62.58 33.81 23.37
N THR A 142 -61.48 34.50 23.70
CA THR A 142 -61.52 35.84 24.28
C THR A 142 -62.16 36.87 23.33
N ALA A 143 -61.83 36.79 22.04
CA ALA A 143 -62.42 37.65 21.01
C ALA A 143 -63.92 37.39 20.83
N ARG A 144 -64.36 36.12 20.84
CA ARG A 144 -65.79 35.77 20.83
C ARG A 144 -66.53 36.30 22.05
N ASP A 145 -65.96 36.12 23.24
CA ASP A 145 -66.56 36.61 24.49
C ASP A 145 -66.65 38.14 24.52
N ALA A 146 -65.61 38.83 24.05
CA ALA A 146 -65.61 40.29 23.92
C ALA A 146 -66.64 40.79 22.91
N ALA A 147 -66.79 40.09 21.76
CA ALA A 147 -67.80 40.40 20.76
C ALA A 147 -69.23 40.24 21.33
N GLN A 148 -69.51 39.14 22.04
CA GLN A 148 -70.81 38.92 22.68
C GLN A 148 -71.12 39.97 23.76
N LYS A 149 -70.12 40.35 24.57
CA LYS A 149 -70.28 41.43 25.57
C LYS A 149 -70.52 42.79 24.91
N ALA A 150 -69.82 43.11 23.83
CA ALA A 150 -70.03 44.35 23.08
C ALA A 150 -71.43 44.41 22.44
N GLU A 151 -71.94 43.29 21.93
CA GLU A 151 -73.32 43.20 21.43
C GLU A 151 -74.34 43.40 22.56
N SER A 152 -74.10 42.82 23.74
CA SER A 152 -74.98 43.05 24.90
C SER A 152 -74.97 44.52 25.38
N LEU A 153 -73.83 45.22 25.32
CA LEU A 153 -73.71 46.63 25.70
C LEU A 153 -74.35 47.58 24.68
N LYS A 154 -74.33 47.24 23.39
CA LYS A 154 -75.04 48.02 22.36
C LYS A 154 -76.54 48.04 22.58
N SER A 155 -77.12 46.96 23.11
CA SER A 155 -78.55 46.93 23.49
C SER A 155 -78.89 47.87 24.67
N ILE A 156 -77.88 48.40 25.39
CA ILE A 156 -78.06 49.32 26.53
C ILE A 156 -77.80 50.79 26.11
N GLN A 157 -77.01 51.05 25.07
CA GLN A 157 -76.61 52.41 24.66
C GLN A 157 -77.61 53.17 23.77
N ASP A 158 -78.71 52.53 23.32
CA ASP A 158 -79.80 53.23 22.62
C ASP A 158 -80.70 54.06 23.57
N ALA A 159 -80.37 54.14 24.87
CA ALA A 159 -81.07 54.98 25.83
C ALA A 159 -80.10 55.96 26.53
N ALA A 160 -80.08 57.21 26.04
CA ALA A 160 -79.68 58.46 26.70
C ALA A 160 -78.32 59.11 26.34
N VAL A 161 -78.44 60.34 25.81
CA VAL A 161 -77.49 61.48 25.73
C VAL A 161 -78.29 62.67 26.35
N PRO A 162 -77.76 63.73 27.03
CA PRO A 162 -76.44 64.40 26.98
C PRO A 162 -75.82 64.63 28.41
N GLU A 163 -74.68 65.28 28.72
CA GLU A 163 -74.08 66.57 28.32
C GLU A 163 -72.58 66.69 28.68
N LYS A 164 -71.91 67.60 27.95
CA LYS A 164 -70.73 68.45 28.23
C LYS A 164 -69.92 68.23 29.52
N ASN A 165 -68.59 68.08 29.35
CA ASN A 165 -67.55 68.95 29.94
C ASN A 165 -66.16 68.50 29.46
N VAL A 166 -65.61 69.17 28.44
CA VAL A 166 -64.21 69.00 28.01
C VAL A 166 -63.40 70.17 28.56
N ARG A 167 -62.48 69.89 29.51
CA ARG A 167 -61.43 70.84 29.90
C ARG A 167 -60.18 70.53 29.07
N ALA A 168 -59.77 71.48 28.24
CA ALA A 168 -58.49 71.44 27.56
C ALA A 168 -57.36 71.63 28.59
N ILE A 169 -56.39 70.71 28.61
CA ILE A 169 -55.10 70.89 29.27
C ILE A 169 -54.09 71.12 28.13
N LEU A 170 -53.56 72.35 28.08
CA LEU A 170 -52.38 72.70 27.30
C LEU A 170 -51.17 72.19 28.11
N LEU A 171 -50.31 71.39 27.47
CA LEU A 171 -48.99 71.02 27.98
C LEU A 171 -47.98 71.64 27.03
N ASP A 172 -47.46 72.79 27.42
CA ASP A 172 -46.25 73.37 26.84
C ASP A 172 -45.03 72.61 27.41
N GLU A 173 -44.17 72.16 26.51
CA GLU A 173 -42.83 71.67 26.83
C GLU A 173 -41.95 72.82 27.36
N ASP A 174 -40.95 72.43 28.15
CA ASP A 174 -39.79 73.23 28.58
C ASP A 174 -39.98 74.13 29.81
N LYS A 175 -39.78 73.52 31.00
CA LYS A 175 -38.73 73.91 31.97
C LYS A 175 -38.81 73.10 33.27
N ASP A 176 -37.77 72.30 33.48
CA ASP A 176 -36.90 72.26 34.64
C ASP A 176 -37.43 72.65 36.03
N THR A 177 -37.24 71.68 36.96
CA THR A 177 -37.15 71.81 38.43
C THR A 177 -38.48 72.00 39.18
N LEU A 178 -38.77 71.38 40.32
CA LEU A 178 -37.97 70.76 41.38
C LEU A 178 -38.89 69.82 42.18
N SER A 179 -38.29 68.81 42.80
CA SER A 179 -38.40 68.49 44.23
C SER A 179 -38.73 67.03 44.56
N GLY A 180 -37.75 66.41 45.21
CA GLY A 180 -38.04 65.70 46.44
C GLY A 180 -38.34 64.21 46.33
N ILE A 181 -37.35 63.41 45.95
CA ILE A 181 -36.97 62.22 46.74
C ILE A 181 -35.44 62.06 46.64
N GLN A 182 -34.73 62.31 47.74
CA GLN A 182 -33.38 61.81 47.95
C GLN A 182 -33.49 60.34 48.33
N ILE A 183 -33.15 59.44 47.41
CA ILE A 183 -32.92 58.04 47.74
C ILE A 183 -31.45 57.95 48.20
N PRO A 184 -31.17 57.55 49.44
CA PRO A 184 -29.80 57.43 49.92
C PRO A 184 -29.08 56.32 49.16
N TYR A 185 -28.03 56.69 48.43
CA TYR A 185 -27.11 55.74 47.82
C TYR A 185 -26.28 55.10 48.94
N LYS A 186 -26.56 53.83 49.28
CA LYS A 186 -25.63 53.01 50.06
C LYS A 186 -24.55 52.50 49.10
N GLU A 187 -23.34 52.99 49.32
CA GLU A 187 -22.10 52.48 48.74
C GLU A 187 -22.04 50.95 48.95
N LYS A 188 -22.08 50.18 47.86
CA LYS A 188 -21.84 48.73 47.92
C LYS A 188 -20.36 48.52 48.20
N ILE A 189 -20.08 48.11 49.43
CA ILE A 189 -18.81 47.54 49.86
C ILE A 189 -18.47 46.40 48.89
N VAL A 190 -17.38 46.54 48.15
CA VAL A 190 -16.78 45.46 47.37
C VAL A 190 -16.20 44.46 48.37
N VAL A 191 -16.93 43.37 48.59
CA VAL A 191 -16.41 42.20 49.29
C VAL A 191 -15.59 41.41 48.25
N PRO A 192 -14.30 41.14 48.47
CA PRO A 192 -13.52 40.32 47.55
C PRO A 192 -14.08 38.90 47.55
N ALA A 193 -14.62 38.48 46.42
CA ALA A 193 -15.02 37.11 46.19
C ALA A 193 -13.75 36.23 46.13
N LYS A 194 -13.70 35.26 47.04
CA LYS A 194 -12.72 34.18 47.09
C LYS A 194 -12.85 33.36 45.80
N GLU A 195 -11.76 33.25 45.04
CA GLU A 195 -11.62 32.28 43.95
C GLU A 195 -11.80 30.86 44.52
N PRO A 196 -12.61 29.99 43.88
CA PRO A 196 -12.53 28.57 44.14
C PRO A 196 -11.19 28.07 43.59
N GLN A 197 -10.34 27.57 44.49
CA GLN A 197 -9.14 26.83 44.16
C GLN A 197 -9.53 25.57 43.39
N ILE A 198 -9.16 25.53 42.11
CA ILE A 198 -9.13 24.29 41.33
C ILE A 198 -7.91 23.52 41.83
N GLN A 199 -8.14 22.31 42.34
CA GLN A 199 -7.09 21.37 42.70
C GLN A 199 -6.41 20.89 41.41
N GLU A 200 -5.10 21.01 41.36
CA GLU A 200 -4.23 20.43 40.33
C GLU A 200 -4.30 18.91 40.40
N ASP A 201 -5.00 18.29 39.46
CA ASP A 201 -4.71 16.91 39.08
C ASP A 201 -3.63 16.93 37.97
N ALA A 202 -2.68 16.02 38.12
CA ALA A 202 -1.38 15.94 37.45
C ALA A 202 -1.40 16.15 35.92
N PRO A 203 -0.33 16.72 35.34
CA PRO A 203 -0.22 16.86 33.89
C PRO A 203 -0.05 15.47 33.26
N ILE A 204 -1.03 15.09 32.44
CA ILE A 204 -0.92 13.96 31.52
C ILE A 204 0.10 14.40 30.46
N GLU A 205 1.16 13.61 30.30
CA GLU A 205 2.28 13.82 29.39
C GLU A 205 1.80 13.80 27.93
N SER A 206 1.36 14.97 27.46
CA SER A 206 1.16 15.27 26.05
C SER A 206 2.53 15.32 25.38
N GLY A 207 2.81 14.36 24.49
CA GLY A 207 4.07 14.23 23.73
C GLY A 207 4.36 15.35 22.72
N TYR A 208 3.97 16.59 23.02
CA TYR A 208 4.39 17.77 22.29
C TYR A 208 5.67 18.31 22.91
N VAL A 209 6.74 18.30 22.11
CA VAL A 209 8.05 18.85 22.46
C VAL A 209 7.92 20.36 22.67
N ASP A 210 8.28 20.84 23.87
CA ASP A 210 8.38 22.25 24.23
C ASP A 210 9.24 23.03 23.19
N GLU A 211 8.75 24.17 22.70
CA GLU A 211 9.45 25.05 21.74
C GLU A 211 10.84 25.53 22.22
N ARG A 212 11.15 25.32 23.49
CA ARG A 212 12.44 25.68 24.11
C ARG A 212 13.58 24.69 23.80
N ASN A 213 13.28 23.54 23.20
CA ASN A 213 14.28 22.57 22.71
C ASN A 213 14.68 22.75 21.23
N ILE A 214 14.25 23.83 20.57
CA ILE A 214 14.51 24.12 19.15
C ILE A 214 15.95 24.64 18.89
N LYS A 215 16.87 24.52 19.86
CA LYS A 215 18.25 25.03 19.68
C LYS A 215 19.09 24.29 18.63
N GLU A 216 18.68 23.10 18.20
CA GLU A 216 19.38 22.31 17.18
C GLU A 216 18.90 22.56 15.74
N LEU A 217 17.82 23.32 15.53
CA LEU A 217 17.31 23.61 14.18
C LEU A 217 18.09 24.72 13.44
N LYS A 218 18.96 25.48 14.13
CA LYS A 218 19.81 26.49 13.50
C LYS A 218 21.04 25.94 12.79
N GLU A 219 21.41 24.69 13.04
CA GLU A 219 22.60 24.07 12.42
C GLU A 219 22.25 23.33 11.10
N LEU A 220 20.96 23.13 10.80
CA LEU A 220 20.51 22.52 9.54
C LEU A 220 20.48 23.50 8.36
N ASP A 221 20.46 24.81 8.62
CA ASP A 221 20.55 25.85 7.58
C ASP A 221 21.96 25.97 6.97
N GLU A 222 22.96 25.29 7.53
CA GLU A 222 24.35 25.33 7.06
C GLU A 222 24.74 24.18 6.12
N ILE A 223 23.83 23.27 5.76
CA ILE A 223 24.12 22.20 4.80
C ILE A 223 23.87 22.73 3.37
N PRO A 224 24.91 23.03 2.56
CA PRO A 224 24.70 23.54 1.22
C PRO A 224 24.09 22.44 0.34
N ALA A 225 22.85 22.66 -0.11
CA ALA A 225 22.23 21.80 -1.12
C ALA A 225 22.99 21.94 -2.45
N GLN A 226 23.80 20.93 -2.80
CA GLN A 226 24.57 20.94 -4.04
C GLN A 226 23.73 20.33 -5.17
N VAL A 227 23.38 21.15 -6.17
CA VAL A 227 22.61 20.72 -7.34
C VAL A 227 23.54 19.92 -8.27
N ILE A 228 23.27 18.62 -8.40
CA ILE A 228 24.04 17.71 -9.26
C ILE A 228 23.73 18.05 -10.73
N SER A 229 24.76 18.33 -11.52
CA SER A 229 24.60 18.59 -12.96
C SER A 229 24.30 17.29 -13.73
N ARG A 230 23.60 17.41 -14.87
CA ARG A 230 23.18 16.25 -15.69
C ARG A 230 24.34 15.33 -16.09
N THR A 231 25.54 15.88 -16.22
CA THR A 231 26.80 15.18 -16.51
C THR A 231 27.38 14.42 -15.32
N GLN A 232 27.11 14.87 -14.09
CA GLN A 232 27.50 14.17 -12.86
C GLN A 232 26.53 13.03 -12.54
N ALA A 233 25.24 13.19 -12.84
CA ALA A 233 24.22 12.14 -12.70
C ALA A 233 24.53 10.91 -13.58
N SER A 234 25.11 11.10 -14.77
CA SER A 234 25.52 10.01 -15.67
C SER A 234 26.71 9.18 -15.18
N GLY A 235 27.43 9.62 -14.14
CA GLY A 235 28.54 8.88 -13.52
C GLY A 235 28.15 8.08 -12.28
N LEU A 236 26.91 8.19 -11.78
CA LEU A 236 26.45 7.36 -10.66
C LEU A 236 26.16 5.94 -11.14
N HIS A 237 26.89 4.99 -10.56
CA HIS A 237 26.72 3.56 -10.82
C HIS A 237 25.39 3.10 -10.22
N VAL A 238 24.38 2.88 -11.07
CA VAL A 238 23.13 2.23 -10.68
C VAL A 238 23.42 0.74 -10.47
N ILE A 239 23.55 0.33 -9.22
CA ILE A 239 23.65 -1.09 -8.84
C ILE A 239 22.31 -1.75 -9.17
N GLY A 240 22.28 -2.59 -10.19
CA GLY A 240 21.09 -3.33 -10.61
C GLY A 240 20.99 -3.64 -12.09
N ASN A 241 21.76 -2.98 -12.96
CA ASN A 241 21.77 -3.29 -14.39
C ASN A 241 23.04 -4.05 -14.77
N THR A 242 22.98 -5.38 -14.73
CA THR A 242 24.01 -6.25 -15.32
C THR A 242 23.56 -6.66 -16.71
N GLY A 243 24.29 -6.21 -17.72
CA GLY A 243 24.07 -6.61 -19.10
C GLY A 243 24.61 -5.59 -20.08
N ASN A 244 25.90 -5.70 -20.39
CA ASN A 244 26.48 -5.02 -21.54
C ASN A 244 27.33 -6.06 -22.28
N GLU A 245 26.78 -6.64 -23.35
CA GLU A 245 27.52 -7.06 -24.55
C GLU A 245 26.55 -7.16 -25.76
N PRO A 246 27.07 -6.99 -26.99
CA PRO A 246 26.38 -6.32 -28.08
C PRO A 246 25.83 -7.29 -29.14
N ALA A 247 24.61 -7.06 -29.65
CA ALA A 247 24.12 -7.70 -30.86
C ALA A 247 23.07 -6.84 -31.60
N ALA A 248 23.14 -6.92 -32.93
CA ALA A 248 22.54 -6.08 -33.96
C ALA A 248 20.99 -5.90 -33.94
N PRO A 249 20.43 -4.91 -34.68
CA PRO A 249 19.15 -4.28 -34.39
C PRO A 249 17.96 -5.07 -34.93
N LYS A 250 16.87 -5.14 -34.15
CA LYS A 250 15.54 -5.49 -34.64
C LYS A 250 14.50 -4.49 -34.14
N GLU A 251 13.79 -3.92 -35.11
CA GLU A 251 12.71 -2.95 -34.97
C GLU A 251 11.62 -3.44 -34.01
N ILE A 252 11.27 -2.61 -33.01
CA ILE A 252 10.00 -2.71 -32.29
C ILE A 252 9.46 -1.29 -32.06
N VAL A 253 8.51 -0.94 -32.93
CA VAL A 253 7.34 -0.06 -32.81
C VAL A 253 7.34 1.05 -31.74
N SER A 254 7.25 2.28 -32.26
CA SER A 254 6.96 3.55 -31.58
C SER A 254 5.76 3.48 -30.64
N ALA A 255 6.01 3.56 -29.33
CA ALA A 255 5.00 3.93 -28.35
C ALA A 255 4.89 5.46 -28.30
N LYS A 256 3.81 5.97 -28.91
CA LYS A 256 3.45 7.39 -28.96
C LYS A 256 3.12 7.91 -27.56
N VAL A 257 3.97 8.78 -27.04
CA VAL A 257 3.70 9.61 -25.84
C VAL A 257 2.53 10.54 -26.15
N VAL A 258 1.44 10.44 -25.38
CA VAL A 258 0.31 11.38 -25.44
C VAL A 258 0.41 12.34 -24.27
N SER A 259 0.50 13.63 -24.59
CA SER A 259 0.56 14.75 -23.66
C SER A 259 -0.74 14.89 -22.88
N ILE A 260 -0.62 15.07 -21.56
CA ILE A 260 -1.73 15.35 -20.63
C ILE A 260 -2.12 16.82 -20.77
N SER A 261 -3.22 17.06 -21.46
CA SER A 261 -3.97 18.31 -21.38
C SER A 261 -5.40 18.01 -21.82
N GLU A 262 -6.35 18.34 -20.94
CA GLU A 262 -7.81 18.11 -21.00
C GLU A 262 -8.34 16.83 -20.30
N ALA A 263 -8.29 16.85 -18.97
CA ALA A 263 -9.10 15.97 -18.14
C ALA A 263 -10.47 16.64 -17.86
N LYS A 264 -11.51 16.16 -18.54
CA LYS A 264 -12.90 16.29 -18.11
C LYS A 264 -13.12 15.36 -16.90
N PRO A 265 -13.83 15.76 -15.83
CA PRO A 265 -13.97 14.92 -14.64
C PRO A 265 -14.80 13.69 -14.97
N VAL A 266 -14.13 12.54 -15.11
CA VAL A 266 -14.77 11.22 -15.18
C VAL A 266 -14.92 10.73 -13.74
N ASN A 267 -16.17 10.47 -13.38
CA ASN A 267 -16.63 9.95 -12.09
C ASN A 267 -15.80 8.72 -11.66
N PRO A 268 -15.21 8.68 -10.44
CA PRO A 268 -14.26 7.63 -10.01
C PRO A 268 -14.86 6.22 -9.90
N ASP A 269 -16.19 6.08 -9.95
CA ASP A 269 -16.88 4.80 -9.74
C ASP A 269 -16.75 3.79 -10.90
N ARG A 270 -16.24 4.19 -12.07
CA ARG A 270 -16.07 3.26 -13.20
C ARG A 270 -14.85 2.34 -13.05
N ASN A 271 -13.81 2.76 -12.34
CA ASN A 271 -12.59 1.96 -12.21
C ASN A 271 -12.72 0.85 -11.16
N MET A 272 -13.66 0.97 -10.20
CA MET A 272 -13.88 -0.06 -9.17
C MET A 272 -14.61 -1.30 -9.71
N LYS A 273 -15.39 -1.16 -10.80
CA LYS A 273 -16.19 -2.26 -11.35
C LYS A 273 -15.42 -3.24 -12.24
N GLU A 274 -14.22 -2.87 -12.70
CA GLU A 274 -13.40 -3.74 -13.56
C GLU A 274 -12.38 -4.56 -12.75
N ILE A 275 -12.09 -4.16 -11.51
CA ILE A 275 -11.20 -4.89 -10.58
C ILE A 275 -11.98 -5.88 -9.70
N THR A 276 -13.30 -5.71 -9.56
CA THR A 276 -14.16 -6.55 -8.70
C THR A 276 -14.88 -7.70 -9.43
N ALA A 277 -14.53 -7.97 -10.70
CA ALA A 277 -15.11 -9.07 -11.48
C ALA A 277 -14.29 -10.39 -11.44
N VAL A 278 -13.32 -10.50 -10.54
CA VAL A 278 -12.56 -11.74 -10.32
C VAL A 278 -13.00 -12.38 -9.01
N ASP A 279 -14.25 -12.81 -8.98
CA ASP A 279 -14.78 -13.59 -7.88
C ASP A 279 -14.05 -14.96 -7.86
N PRO A 280 -13.32 -15.34 -6.79
CA PRO A 280 -12.53 -16.58 -6.76
C PRO A 280 -13.38 -17.83 -7.02
N VAL A 281 -14.68 -17.77 -6.67
CA VAL A 281 -15.65 -18.83 -6.95
C VAL A 281 -15.90 -18.98 -8.46
N SER A 282 -15.95 -17.87 -9.19
CA SER A 282 -16.11 -17.85 -10.65
C SER A 282 -14.88 -18.40 -11.36
N GLN A 283 -13.68 -18.03 -10.91
CA GLN A 283 -12.42 -18.57 -11.43
C GLN A 283 -12.33 -20.10 -11.21
N ASN A 284 -12.66 -20.57 -10.01
CA ASN A 284 -12.65 -22.00 -9.70
C ASN A 284 -13.63 -22.79 -10.59
N LYS A 285 -14.79 -22.22 -10.92
CA LYS A 285 -15.74 -22.82 -11.86
C LYS A 285 -15.16 -22.90 -13.27
N GLN A 286 -14.47 -21.84 -13.71
CA GLN A 286 -13.83 -21.77 -15.02
C GLN A 286 -12.70 -22.79 -15.18
N ILE A 287 -11.90 -23.02 -14.12
CA ILE A 287 -10.88 -24.08 -14.08
C ILE A 287 -11.51 -25.45 -14.34
N ILE A 288 -12.63 -25.75 -13.67
CA ILE A 288 -13.32 -27.03 -13.80
C ILE A 288 -13.92 -27.20 -15.20
N GLU A 289 -14.52 -26.15 -15.78
CA GLU A 289 -15.09 -26.19 -17.14
C GLU A 289 -14.00 -26.41 -18.21
N MET A 290 -12.88 -25.70 -18.10
CA MET A 290 -11.75 -25.87 -19.03
C MET A 290 -11.11 -27.26 -18.95
N HIS A 291 -10.99 -27.82 -17.73
CA HIS A 291 -10.49 -29.18 -17.56
C HIS A 291 -11.48 -30.22 -18.10
N LYS A 292 -12.80 -30.02 -17.91
CA LYS A 292 -13.84 -30.87 -18.53
C LYS A 292 -13.82 -30.80 -20.06
N ALA A 293 -13.43 -29.64 -20.63
CA ALA A 293 -13.22 -29.47 -22.06
C ALA A 293 -11.92 -30.13 -22.57
N GLY A 294 -11.13 -30.78 -21.70
CA GLY A 294 -9.92 -31.51 -22.07
C GLY A 294 -8.66 -30.64 -22.20
N LYS A 295 -8.69 -29.37 -21.78
CA LYS A 295 -7.49 -28.53 -21.74
C LYS A 295 -6.52 -29.05 -20.67
N SER A 296 -5.22 -28.98 -20.96
CA SER A 296 -4.19 -29.39 -20.00
C SER A 296 -4.04 -28.38 -18.86
N ASN A 297 -3.64 -28.84 -17.68
CA ASN A 297 -3.47 -28.00 -16.50
C ASN A 297 -2.52 -26.82 -16.72
N MET A 298 -1.49 -27.02 -17.55
CA MET A 298 -0.54 -25.96 -17.92
C MET A 298 -1.18 -24.87 -18.79
N VAL A 299 -2.10 -25.23 -19.69
CA VAL A 299 -2.82 -24.27 -20.54
C VAL A 299 -3.79 -23.46 -19.70
N ILE A 300 -4.50 -24.12 -18.79
CA ILE A 300 -5.45 -23.47 -17.87
C ILE A 300 -4.72 -22.48 -16.95
N ALA A 301 -3.58 -22.88 -16.39
CA ALA A 301 -2.72 -22.01 -15.58
C ALA A 301 -2.28 -20.76 -16.35
N ARG A 302 -1.87 -20.92 -17.62
CA ARG A 302 -1.45 -19.80 -18.47
C ARG A 302 -2.60 -18.87 -18.86
N GLU A 303 -3.79 -19.42 -19.13
CA GLU A 303 -4.97 -18.67 -19.57
C GLU A 303 -5.62 -17.89 -18.43
N LEU A 304 -5.55 -18.41 -17.20
CA LEU A 304 -6.12 -17.77 -16.00
C LEU A 304 -5.09 -17.01 -15.14
N GLY A 305 -3.79 -17.08 -15.48
CA GLY A 305 -2.72 -16.48 -14.68
C GLY A 305 -2.55 -17.13 -13.29
N LEU A 306 -2.95 -18.40 -13.15
CA LEU A 306 -2.93 -19.15 -11.90
C LEU A 306 -1.75 -20.13 -11.83
N GLY A 307 -1.32 -20.50 -10.63
CA GLY A 307 -0.28 -21.51 -10.45
C GLY A 307 -0.74 -22.91 -10.88
N ILE A 308 0.15 -23.71 -11.49
CA ILE A 308 -0.17 -25.10 -11.90
C ILE A 308 -0.63 -25.95 -10.69
N GLY A 309 -0.08 -25.68 -9.50
CA GLY A 309 -0.48 -26.32 -8.25
C GLY A 309 -1.91 -25.98 -7.82
N GLU A 310 -2.32 -24.71 -7.96
CA GLU A 310 -3.67 -24.24 -7.62
C GLU A 310 -4.72 -24.86 -8.55
N VAL A 311 -4.44 -24.86 -9.85
CA VAL A 311 -5.28 -25.52 -10.86
C VAL A 311 -5.46 -27.00 -10.54
N LYS A 312 -4.38 -27.71 -10.19
CA LYS A 312 -4.42 -29.12 -9.80
C LYS A 312 -5.25 -29.35 -8.52
N LEU A 313 -5.08 -28.51 -7.50
CA LEU A 313 -5.81 -28.61 -6.24
C LEU A 313 -7.33 -28.47 -6.46
N VAL A 314 -7.76 -27.49 -7.25
CA VAL A 314 -9.18 -27.26 -7.56
C VAL A 314 -9.78 -28.44 -8.33
N ILE A 315 -9.03 -29.00 -9.29
CA ILE A 315 -9.45 -30.18 -10.05
C ILE A 315 -9.58 -31.40 -9.13
N ASP A 316 -8.58 -31.68 -8.30
CA ASP A 316 -8.55 -32.82 -7.38
C ASP A 316 -9.70 -32.75 -6.37
N LEU A 317 -9.96 -31.56 -5.81
CA LEU A 317 -11.07 -31.32 -4.89
C LEU A 317 -12.43 -31.55 -5.59
N SER A 318 -12.59 -31.05 -6.82
CA SER A 318 -13.83 -31.23 -7.59
C SER A 318 -14.11 -32.70 -7.92
N ASN A 319 -13.08 -33.47 -8.26
CA ASN A 319 -13.19 -34.90 -8.56
C ASN A 319 -13.49 -35.72 -7.30
N LYS A 320 -12.93 -35.32 -6.15
CA LYS A 320 -13.22 -35.95 -4.86
C LYS A 320 -14.70 -35.77 -4.47
N HIS A 321 -15.25 -34.56 -4.61
CA HIS A 321 -16.66 -34.31 -4.33
C HIS A 321 -17.62 -35.01 -5.31
N ARG A 322 -17.20 -35.29 -6.55
CA ARG A 322 -18.01 -36.04 -7.52
C ARG A 322 -18.13 -37.53 -7.20
N LYS A 323 -17.17 -38.12 -6.48
CA LYS A 323 -17.15 -39.56 -6.13
C LYS A 323 -17.95 -39.92 -4.87
N VAL A 324 -18.45 -38.93 -4.12
CA VAL A 324 -19.16 -39.11 -2.84
C VAL A 324 -20.69 -38.96 -3.01
N LYS A 325 -21.19 -38.99 -4.25
CA LYS A 325 -22.62 -39.03 -4.58
C LYS A 325 -22.98 -40.35 -5.26
#